data_AF-A0A848UFM5-F1
#
_entry.id   AF-A0A848UFM5-F1
#
_cell.length_a   1.000
_cell.length_b   1.000
_cell.length_c   1.000
_cell.angle_alpha   90.00
_cell.angle_beta   90.00
_cell.angle_gamma   90.00
#
_symmetry.space_group_name_H-M   'P 1'
#
loop_
_entity.id
_entity.type
_entity.pdbx_description
1 polymer ?
#
loop_
_entity_poly.entity_id
_entity_poly.type
_entity_poly.pdbx_seq_one_letter_code
_entity_poly.pdbx_strand_id
1 'polypeptide(L)'
;MLKSLSVALFLAVCSPPLMASAERFTLDPAHTTVAFLVEHLGFARTLGYFSDVSGTFTYDDQSRTVSDVKITVNTDSVQSDDKSRDKHLRNKDFLNVGNYPEMIFTADSATLDEAGSGELAGSLLLLGETRPLTLSVKLNKAGRYPFGHKKFTLGVSASGSLLRSEFGMDYGVANGLVGDHVQLIIEIEGNQQ
;
A
#
# COMPACT_ATOMS: atom_id res chain seq x y z
N MET A 1 63.78 44.90 13.66
CA MET A 1 63.43 43.75 14.51
C MET A 1 61.95 43.46 14.34
N LEU A 2 61.62 42.18 14.15
CA LEU A 2 60.30 41.51 14.17
C LEU A 2 59.17 41.98 13.22
N LYS A 3 58.90 41.14 12.21
CA LYS A 3 57.68 41.15 11.39
C LYS A 3 56.57 40.38 12.13
N SER A 4 55.46 41.04 12.43
CA SER A 4 54.27 40.41 13.02
C SER A 4 53.56 39.54 11.99
N LEU A 5 53.42 38.26 12.27
CA LEU A 5 52.69 37.30 11.43
C LEU A 5 51.30 37.09 12.05
N SER A 6 50.27 37.68 11.43
CA SER A 6 48.87 37.44 11.81
C SER A 6 48.42 36.09 11.24
N VAL A 7 48.19 35.11 12.11
CA VAL A 7 47.57 33.83 11.75
C VAL A 7 46.05 34.03 11.78
N ALA A 8 45.42 34.00 10.61
CA ALA A 8 43.97 34.01 10.49
C ALA A 8 43.45 32.57 10.69
N LEU A 9 42.74 32.34 11.79
CA LEU A 9 42.10 31.07 12.11
C LEU A 9 40.84 30.92 11.24
N PHE A 10 40.93 30.14 10.17
CA PHE A 10 39.77 29.73 9.39
C PHE A 10 38.98 28.68 10.20
N LEU A 11 37.90 29.09 10.84
CA LEU A 11 36.88 28.19 11.38
C LEU A 11 36.14 27.55 10.20
N ALA A 12 36.51 26.32 9.86
CA ALA A 12 35.75 25.48 8.94
C ALA A 12 34.40 25.17 9.60
N VAL A 13 33.34 25.85 9.15
CA VAL A 13 31.96 25.53 9.53
C VAL A 13 31.62 24.22 8.83
N CYS A 14 31.76 23.11 9.56
CA CYS A 14 31.29 21.80 9.11
C CYS A 14 29.76 21.82 9.27
N SER A 15 29.03 22.15 8.22
CA SER A 15 27.58 21.95 8.20
C SER A 15 27.33 20.44 8.30
N PRO A 16 26.60 19.94 9.32
CA PRO A 16 26.23 18.54 9.33
C PRO A 16 25.41 18.24 8.07
N PRO A 17 25.59 17.06 7.45
CA PRO A 17 24.74 16.66 6.33
C PRO A 17 23.28 16.75 6.80
N LEU A 18 22.44 17.41 6.00
CA LEU A 18 21.00 17.39 6.19
C LEU A 18 20.56 15.93 6.05
N MET A 19 20.41 15.24 7.18
CA MET A 19 19.85 13.89 7.16
C MET A 19 18.41 14.03 6.69
N ALA A 20 18.11 13.45 5.53
CA ALA A 20 16.74 13.40 5.05
C ALA A 20 15.94 12.62 6.10
N SER A 21 14.99 13.30 6.73
CA SER A 21 14.12 12.69 7.72
C SER A 21 13.21 11.66 7.06
N ALA A 22 12.72 10.71 7.85
CA ALA A 22 11.56 9.92 7.45
C ALA A 22 10.39 10.87 7.14
N GLU A 23 9.83 10.78 5.94
CA GLU A 23 8.80 11.69 5.44
C GLU A 23 7.44 11.01 5.39
N ARG A 24 6.37 11.77 5.68
CA ARG A 24 4.98 11.30 5.62
C ARG A 24 4.45 11.41 4.19
N PHE A 25 3.84 10.33 3.70
CA PHE A 25 3.19 10.25 2.39
C PHE A 25 1.69 9.99 2.55
N THR A 26 0.92 10.56 1.64
CA THR A 26 -0.53 10.30 1.49
C THR A 26 -0.77 9.69 0.12
N LEU A 27 -1.60 8.65 0.06
CA LEU A 27 -1.97 8.06 -1.23
C LEU A 27 -2.63 9.10 -2.13
N ASP A 28 -2.27 9.09 -3.41
CA ASP A 28 -3.00 9.79 -4.46
C ASP A 28 -4.21 8.94 -4.87
N PRO A 29 -5.45 9.40 -4.62
CA PRO A 29 -6.64 8.63 -4.99
C PRO A 29 -6.74 8.36 -6.49
N ALA A 30 -6.17 9.22 -7.35
CA ALA A 30 -6.24 9.07 -8.80
C ALA A 30 -5.26 8.03 -9.35
N HIS A 31 -4.23 7.67 -8.58
CA HIS A 31 -3.17 6.75 -8.98
C HIS A 31 -3.01 5.62 -7.95
N THR A 32 -4.12 5.21 -7.35
CA THR A 32 -4.19 4.12 -6.38
C THR A 32 -5.18 3.08 -6.86
N THR A 33 -4.79 1.81 -6.89
CA THR A 33 -5.65 0.68 -7.23
C THR A 33 -5.32 -0.49 -6.33
N VAL A 34 -6.36 -1.06 -5.70
CA VAL A 34 -6.31 -2.36 -5.02
C VAL A 34 -7.20 -3.30 -5.82
N ALA A 35 -6.59 -4.20 -6.58
CA ALA A 35 -7.25 -5.17 -7.43
C ALA A 35 -7.09 -6.59 -6.88
N PHE A 36 -7.98 -7.47 -7.29
CA PHE A 36 -7.98 -8.87 -6.90
C PHE A 36 -8.35 -9.80 -8.06
N LEU A 37 -7.87 -11.03 -7.99
CA LEU A 37 -8.25 -12.11 -8.89
C LEU A 37 -8.73 -13.33 -8.09
N VAL A 38 -9.95 -13.80 -8.40
CA VAL A 38 -10.55 -15.00 -7.79
C VAL A 38 -11.05 -15.96 -8.86
N GLU A 39 -10.81 -17.25 -8.67
CA GLU A 39 -11.26 -18.29 -9.60
C GLU A 39 -12.79 -18.44 -9.63
N HIS A 40 -13.34 -18.68 -10.81
CA HIS A 40 -14.76 -18.98 -11.01
C HIS A 40 -14.88 -20.33 -11.72
N LEU A 41 -15.38 -21.34 -10.99
CA LEU A 41 -15.65 -22.69 -11.50
C LEU A 41 -14.46 -23.40 -12.19
N GLY A 42 -13.21 -23.03 -11.90
CA GLY A 42 -12.04 -23.58 -12.59
C GLY A 42 -11.85 -23.13 -14.03
N PHE A 43 -12.71 -22.28 -14.57
CA PHE A 43 -12.61 -21.84 -15.96
C PHE A 43 -11.71 -20.61 -16.14
N ALA A 44 -11.91 -19.59 -15.31
CA ALA A 44 -11.19 -18.33 -15.41
C ALA A 44 -11.13 -17.62 -14.07
N ARG A 45 -10.19 -16.68 -13.96
CA ARG A 45 -10.14 -15.74 -12.83
C ARG A 45 -10.97 -14.51 -13.16
N THR A 46 -11.83 -14.11 -12.23
CA THR A 46 -12.54 -12.84 -12.28
C THR A 46 -11.65 -11.76 -11.69
N LEU A 47 -11.44 -10.68 -12.44
CA LEU A 47 -10.78 -9.46 -11.97
C LEU A 47 -11.81 -8.53 -11.35
N GLY A 48 -11.49 -8.02 -10.16
CA GLY A 48 -12.19 -6.91 -9.54
C GLY A 48 -11.22 -5.95 -8.89
N TYR A 49 -11.71 -4.79 -8.49
CA TYR A 49 -10.91 -3.76 -7.82
C TYR A 49 -11.79 -2.87 -6.94
N PHE A 50 -11.14 -2.11 -6.06
CA PHE A 50 -11.77 -1.07 -5.25
C PHE A 50 -11.39 0.30 -5.78
N SER A 51 -12.41 1.16 -5.94
CA SER A 51 -12.25 2.50 -6.54
C SER A 51 -12.10 3.61 -5.50
N ASP A 52 -12.32 3.32 -4.22
CA ASP A 52 -12.18 4.26 -3.11
C ASP A 52 -11.22 3.67 -2.08
N VAL A 53 -9.96 4.13 -2.18
CA VAL A 53 -8.83 3.71 -1.35
C VAL A 53 -8.12 4.96 -0.86
N SER A 54 -7.84 5.00 0.43
CA SER A 54 -7.10 6.07 1.07
C SER A 54 -6.04 5.51 2.00
N GLY A 55 -5.03 6.31 2.34
CA GLY A 55 -4.03 5.84 3.27
C GLY A 55 -2.84 6.77 3.39
N THR A 56 -1.99 6.42 4.34
CA THR A 56 -0.76 7.11 4.64
C THR A 56 0.31 6.12 5.05
N PHE A 57 1.56 6.50 4.83
CA PHE A 57 2.73 5.77 5.30
C PHE A 57 3.89 6.74 5.48
N THR A 58 4.95 6.28 6.12
CA THR A 58 6.20 7.01 6.28
C THR A 58 7.28 6.32 5.44
N TYR A 59 8.17 7.07 4.81
CA TYR A 59 9.34 6.50 4.11
C TYR A 59 10.60 7.30 4.41
N ASP A 60 11.67 6.58 4.76
CA ASP A 60 13.03 7.10 4.92
C ASP A 60 13.89 6.58 3.77
N ASP A 61 14.33 7.50 2.91
CA ASP A 61 15.14 7.20 1.73
C ASP A 61 16.57 6.72 2.08
N GLN A 62 17.11 7.14 3.23
CA GLN A 62 18.46 6.78 3.64
C GLN A 62 18.53 5.32 4.12
N SER A 63 17.56 4.94 4.97
CA SER A 63 17.46 3.57 5.49
C SER A 63 16.66 2.64 4.56
N ARG A 64 15.96 3.21 3.56
CA ARG A 64 14.98 2.52 2.70
C ARG A 64 13.88 1.84 3.49
N THR A 65 13.53 2.43 4.64
CA THR A 65 12.51 1.90 5.54
C THR A 65 11.17 2.55 5.25
N VAL A 66 10.15 1.73 5.04
CA VAL A 66 8.75 2.12 5.10
C VAL A 66 8.23 1.83 6.50
N SER A 67 7.43 2.73 7.08
CA SER A 67 6.81 2.54 8.40
C SER A 67 5.42 3.18 8.49
N ASP A 68 4.72 2.92 9.60
CA ASP A 68 3.43 3.54 9.93
C ASP A 68 2.38 3.42 8.82
N VAL A 69 2.37 2.27 8.14
CA VAL A 69 1.47 2.04 7.01
C VAL A 69 0.06 1.86 7.53
N LYS A 70 -0.88 2.66 7.01
CA LYS A 70 -2.31 2.48 7.21
C LYS A 70 -3.04 2.76 5.90
N ILE A 71 -3.65 1.72 5.33
CA ILE A 71 -4.47 1.78 4.13
C ILE A 71 -5.90 1.41 4.50
N THR A 72 -6.86 2.23 4.08
CA THR A 72 -8.30 1.99 4.26
C THR A 72 -8.95 1.90 2.89
N VAL A 73 -9.72 0.84 2.69
CA VAL A 73 -10.52 0.58 1.49
C VAL A 73 -11.98 0.64 1.88
N ASN A 74 -12.77 1.47 1.18
CA ASN A 74 -14.21 1.44 1.28
C ASN A 74 -14.75 0.25 0.49
N THR A 75 -15.34 -0.73 1.18
CA THR A 75 -15.75 -2.00 0.57
C THR A 75 -16.92 -1.86 -0.39
N ASP A 76 -17.73 -0.80 -0.26
CA ASP A 76 -18.83 -0.49 -1.19
C ASP A 76 -18.33 -0.07 -2.58
N SER A 77 -17.06 0.34 -2.68
CA SER A 77 -16.43 0.78 -3.92
C SER A 77 -15.97 -0.35 -4.85
N VAL A 78 -16.31 -1.60 -4.51
CA VAL A 78 -15.98 -2.79 -5.31
C VAL A 78 -16.59 -2.70 -6.71
N GLN A 79 -15.76 -3.01 -7.70
CA GLN A 79 -16.12 -3.06 -9.11
C GLN A 79 -15.52 -4.30 -9.78
N SER A 80 -16.29 -4.91 -10.67
CA SER A 80 -15.87 -6.02 -11.51
C SER A 80 -16.40 -5.91 -12.94
N ASP A 81 -16.89 -4.73 -13.31
CA ASP A 81 -17.53 -4.42 -14.60
C ASP A 81 -18.81 -5.24 -14.88
N ASP A 82 -19.45 -5.78 -13.83
CA ASP A 82 -20.76 -6.41 -13.89
C ASP A 82 -21.62 -5.93 -12.71
N LYS A 83 -22.68 -5.17 -12.99
CA LYS A 83 -23.52 -4.56 -11.96
C LYS A 83 -24.21 -5.57 -11.04
N SER A 84 -24.56 -6.76 -11.56
CA SER A 84 -25.25 -7.78 -10.76
C SER A 84 -24.27 -8.45 -9.80
N ARG A 85 -23.06 -8.76 -10.28
CA ARG A 85 -21.97 -9.29 -9.46
C ARG A 85 -21.51 -8.26 -8.43
N ASP A 86 -21.34 -7.00 -8.81
CA ASP A 86 -20.94 -5.94 -7.89
C ASP A 86 -22.01 -5.73 -6.80
N LYS A 87 -23.30 -5.84 -7.15
CA LYS A 87 -24.37 -5.88 -6.15
C LYS A 87 -24.21 -7.08 -5.22
N HIS A 88 -23.93 -8.27 -5.74
CA HIS A 88 -23.76 -9.48 -4.91
C HIS A 88 -22.54 -9.41 -3.99
N LEU A 89 -21.41 -8.91 -4.49
CA LEU A 89 -20.17 -8.75 -3.72
C LEU A 89 -20.36 -7.84 -2.50
N ARG A 90 -21.30 -6.88 -2.55
CA ARG A 90 -21.61 -6.00 -1.42
C ARG A 90 -22.44 -6.67 -0.31
N ASN A 91 -23.08 -7.79 -0.61
CA ASN A 91 -24.03 -8.45 0.28
C ASN A 91 -23.33 -9.25 1.38
N LYS A 92 -24.12 -9.76 2.34
CA LYS A 92 -23.67 -10.62 3.44
C LYS A 92 -22.96 -11.92 3.05
N ASP A 93 -23.11 -12.35 1.80
CA ASP A 93 -22.43 -13.54 1.26
C ASP A 93 -20.94 -13.27 0.99
N PHE A 94 -20.57 -12.00 0.83
CA PHE A 94 -19.23 -11.53 0.50
C PHE A 94 -18.77 -10.43 1.46
N LEU A 95 -18.69 -9.17 1.01
CA LEU A 95 -18.08 -8.07 1.76
C LEU A 95 -18.98 -7.50 2.86
N ASN A 96 -20.28 -7.81 2.83
CA ASN A 96 -21.26 -7.38 3.84
C ASN A 96 -21.12 -5.89 4.22
N VAL A 97 -21.11 -5.03 3.20
CA VAL A 97 -20.67 -3.62 3.33
C VAL A 97 -21.53 -2.80 4.27
N GLY A 98 -22.79 -3.23 4.49
CA GLY A 98 -23.67 -2.60 5.47
C GLY A 98 -23.23 -2.76 6.93
N ASN A 99 -22.49 -3.82 7.25
CA ASN A 99 -21.94 -4.06 8.59
C ASN A 99 -20.42 -3.80 8.67
N TYR A 100 -19.71 -4.00 7.55
CA TYR A 100 -18.26 -3.85 7.47
C TYR A 100 -17.90 -2.95 6.28
N PRO A 101 -18.12 -1.62 6.41
CA PRO A 101 -17.90 -0.67 5.31
C PRO A 101 -16.43 -0.47 4.97
N GLU A 102 -15.52 -0.88 5.85
CA GLU A 102 -14.08 -0.67 5.70
C GLU A 102 -13.31 -1.99 5.78
N MET A 103 -12.31 -2.11 4.91
CA MET A 103 -11.20 -3.05 5.01
C MET A 103 -9.93 -2.25 5.27
N ILE A 104 -9.15 -2.64 6.29
CA ILE A 104 -7.99 -1.85 6.74
C ILE A 104 -6.75 -2.72 6.81
N PHE A 105 -5.68 -2.28 6.15
CA PHE A 105 -4.35 -2.89 6.27
C PHE A 105 -3.42 -1.97 7.06
N THR A 106 -2.72 -2.53 8.05
CA THR A 106 -1.70 -1.81 8.82
C THR A 106 -0.40 -2.60 8.91
N ALA A 107 0.74 -1.90 8.86
CA ALA A 107 2.05 -2.51 9.07
C ALA A 107 3.01 -1.52 9.76
N ASP A 108 3.83 -2.03 10.67
CA ASP A 108 4.71 -1.21 11.51
C ASP A 108 5.93 -0.74 10.73
N SER A 109 6.67 -1.66 10.10
CA SER A 109 7.81 -1.32 9.26
C SER A 109 8.26 -2.46 8.34
N ALA A 110 8.94 -2.09 7.25
CA ALA A 110 9.75 -2.97 6.43
C ALA A 110 10.94 -2.21 5.86
N THR A 111 12.04 -2.90 5.59
CA THR A 111 13.21 -2.33 4.91
C THR A 111 13.32 -2.91 3.52
N LEU A 112 13.45 -2.05 2.52
CA LEU A 112 13.64 -2.44 1.14
C LEU A 112 15.12 -2.68 0.84
N ASP A 113 15.39 -3.66 -0.02
CA ASP A 113 16.72 -3.92 -0.55
C ASP A 113 17.20 -2.78 -1.47
N GLU A 114 18.43 -2.87 -1.97
CA GLU A 114 19.00 -1.87 -2.87
C GLU A 114 18.27 -1.76 -4.21
N ALA A 115 17.53 -2.82 -4.61
CA ALA A 115 16.67 -2.77 -5.77
C ALA A 115 15.31 -2.12 -5.45
N GLY A 116 14.99 -1.84 -4.19
CA GLY A 116 13.69 -1.31 -3.75
C GLY A 116 12.64 -2.40 -3.54
N SER A 117 13.02 -3.67 -3.42
CA SER A 117 12.10 -4.79 -3.15
C SER A 117 12.09 -5.15 -1.67
N GLY A 118 10.98 -5.66 -1.14
CA GLY A 118 10.91 -6.15 0.23
C GLY A 118 9.59 -6.84 0.56
N GLU A 119 9.47 -7.35 1.77
CA GLU A 119 8.25 -7.96 2.30
C GLU A 119 7.69 -7.09 3.43
N LEU A 120 6.42 -6.70 3.31
CA LEU A 120 5.71 -5.91 4.30
C LEU A 120 4.71 -6.81 5.03
N ALA A 121 5.13 -7.32 6.18
CA ALA A 121 4.26 -8.05 7.09
C ALA A 121 3.36 -7.08 7.84
N GLY A 122 2.05 -7.31 7.78
CA GLY A 122 1.05 -6.47 8.43
C GLY A 122 -0.16 -7.26 8.90
N SER A 123 -1.20 -6.52 9.26
CA SER A 123 -2.50 -7.05 9.68
C SER A 123 -3.59 -6.49 8.77
N LEU A 124 -4.46 -7.36 8.29
CA LEU A 124 -5.65 -7.02 7.52
C LEU A 124 -6.89 -7.21 8.41
N LEU A 125 -7.65 -6.14 8.60
CA LEU A 125 -9.01 -6.18 9.10
C LEU A 125 -9.97 -6.30 7.90
N LEU A 126 -10.73 -7.38 7.85
CA LEU A 126 -11.75 -7.63 6.84
C LEU A 126 -12.91 -8.41 7.48
N LEU A 127 -14.16 -7.98 7.24
CA LEU A 127 -15.36 -8.60 7.83
C LEU A 127 -15.35 -8.68 9.37
N GLY A 128 -14.68 -7.71 10.02
CA GLY A 128 -14.55 -7.67 11.47
C GLY A 128 -13.46 -8.58 12.04
N GLU A 129 -12.82 -9.40 11.20
CA GLU A 129 -11.73 -10.29 11.59
C GLU A 129 -10.37 -9.68 11.22
N THR A 130 -9.42 -9.73 12.15
CA THR A 130 -8.05 -9.27 11.91
C THR A 130 -7.12 -10.48 11.73
N ARG A 131 -6.45 -10.56 10.59
CA ARG A 131 -5.50 -11.64 10.27
C ARG A 131 -4.17 -11.08 9.75
N PRO A 132 -3.06 -11.79 9.95
CA PRO A 132 -1.80 -11.44 9.30
C PRO A 132 -1.92 -11.47 7.77
N LEU A 133 -1.29 -10.50 7.11
CA LEU A 133 -1.12 -10.48 5.66
C LEU A 133 0.28 -9.94 5.35
N THR A 134 1.03 -10.65 4.53
CA THR A 134 2.33 -10.19 4.02
C THR A 134 2.19 -9.79 2.56
N LEU A 135 2.71 -8.61 2.22
CA LEU A 135 2.76 -8.10 0.86
C LEU A 135 4.20 -8.06 0.36
N SER A 136 4.46 -8.63 -0.81
CA SER A 136 5.69 -8.37 -1.55
C SER A 136 5.58 -6.99 -2.18
N VAL A 137 6.54 -6.11 -1.91
CA VAL A 137 6.52 -4.69 -2.28
C VAL A 137 7.69 -4.36 -3.20
N LYS A 138 7.46 -3.44 -4.13
CA LYS A 138 8.48 -2.88 -5.02
C LYS A 138 8.32 -1.37 -5.11
N LEU A 139 9.33 -0.63 -4.66
CA LEU A 139 9.49 0.78 -4.98
C LEU A 139 9.96 0.89 -6.43
N ASN A 140 9.09 1.40 -7.30
CA ASN A 140 9.37 1.57 -8.73
C ASN A 140 10.14 2.87 -8.99
N LYS A 141 9.78 3.93 -8.26
CA LYS A 141 10.37 5.26 -8.42
C LYS A 141 10.16 6.11 -7.19
N ALA A 142 11.18 6.87 -6.82
CA ALA A 142 11.11 7.98 -5.88
C ALA A 142 11.63 9.25 -6.56
N GLY A 143 10.87 10.34 -6.50
CA GLY A 143 11.33 11.61 -7.08
C GLY A 143 10.27 12.68 -7.17
N ARG A 144 10.67 13.89 -7.58
CA ARG A 144 9.73 14.98 -7.85
C ARG A 144 8.86 14.67 -9.06
N TYR A 145 7.55 14.82 -8.90
CA TYR A 145 6.61 14.66 -9.99
C TYR A 145 6.90 15.65 -11.13
N PRO A 146 6.93 15.20 -12.39
CA PRO A 146 7.43 16.02 -13.51
C PRO A 146 6.51 17.19 -13.89
N PHE A 147 5.23 17.11 -13.56
CA PHE A 147 4.21 18.12 -13.87
C PHE A 147 3.14 18.19 -12.75
N GLY A 148 2.08 18.96 -12.95
CA GLY A 148 0.97 19.04 -12.00
C GLY A 148 1.39 19.53 -10.61
N HIS A 149 1.16 18.73 -9.57
CA HIS A 149 1.44 19.08 -8.18
C HIS A 149 2.94 19.22 -7.85
N LYS A 150 3.86 18.63 -8.64
CA LYS A 150 5.32 18.72 -8.47
C LYS A 150 5.88 18.34 -7.09
N LYS A 151 5.07 17.66 -6.28
CA LYS A 151 5.46 17.09 -4.98
C LYS A 151 6.46 15.95 -5.20
N PHE A 152 7.21 15.61 -4.15
CA PHE A 152 7.97 14.36 -4.17
C PHE A 152 6.98 13.20 -4.05
N THR A 153 7.15 12.18 -4.89
CA THR A 153 6.20 11.09 -5.06
C THR A 153 6.94 9.76 -5.09
N LEU A 154 6.33 8.76 -4.48
CA LEU A 154 6.76 7.36 -4.53
C LEU A 154 5.74 6.59 -5.37
N GLY A 155 6.21 5.86 -6.38
CA GLY A 155 5.40 4.88 -7.11
C GLY A 155 5.75 3.48 -6.65
N VAL A 156 4.76 2.72 -6.20
CA VAL A 156 4.95 1.42 -5.54
C VAL A 156 3.99 0.38 -6.11
N SER A 157 4.53 -0.80 -6.45
CA SER A 157 3.74 -1.99 -6.73
C SER A 157 3.77 -2.91 -5.51
N ALA A 158 2.66 -3.57 -5.21
CA ALA A 158 2.60 -4.61 -4.21
C ALA A 158 1.71 -5.78 -4.64
N SER A 159 2.00 -6.95 -4.09
CA SER A 159 1.20 -8.16 -4.35
C SER A 159 1.15 -9.03 -3.11
N GLY A 160 0.11 -9.85 -3.01
CA GLY A 160 -0.06 -10.79 -1.92
C GLY A 160 -1.22 -11.72 -2.19
N SER A 161 -1.56 -12.54 -1.21
CA SER A 161 -2.76 -13.36 -1.29
C SER A 161 -3.30 -13.72 0.07
N LEU A 162 -4.58 -14.05 0.11
CA LEU A 162 -5.28 -14.51 1.29
C LEU A 162 -6.28 -15.61 0.93
N LEU A 163 -6.78 -16.32 1.95
CA LEU A 163 -7.96 -17.17 1.84
C LEU A 163 -9.14 -16.39 2.39
N ARG A 164 -10.18 -16.19 1.58
CA ARG A 164 -11.34 -15.37 2.01
C ARG A 164 -12.19 -16.07 3.07
N SER A 165 -12.15 -17.41 3.12
CA SER A 165 -12.79 -18.21 4.17
C SER A 165 -12.22 -17.94 5.57
N GLU A 166 -10.96 -17.52 5.70
CA GLU A 166 -10.35 -17.19 7.02
C GLU A 166 -10.99 -15.97 7.70
N PHE A 167 -11.75 -15.18 6.93
CA PHE A 167 -12.53 -14.02 7.35
C PHE A 167 -14.05 -14.30 7.35
N GLY A 168 -14.47 -15.56 7.15
CA GLY A 168 -15.88 -15.97 7.11
C GLY A 168 -16.59 -15.70 5.77
N MET A 169 -15.85 -15.40 4.70
CA MET A 169 -16.40 -15.17 3.37
C MET A 169 -16.56 -16.48 2.59
N ASP A 170 -17.48 -17.34 3.00
CA ASP A 170 -17.52 -18.75 2.57
C ASP A 170 -18.38 -19.05 1.32
N TYR A 171 -19.12 -18.06 0.79
CA TYR A 171 -20.05 -18.28 -0.32
C TYR A 171 -19.36 -18.92 -1.52
N GLY A 172 -19.82 -20.08 -1.98
CA GLY A 172 -19.31 -20.76 -3.16
C GLY A 172 -17.98 -21.51 -2.98
N VAL A 173 -17.37 -21.49 -1.78
CA VAL A 173 -16.10 -22.18 -1.51
C VAL A 173 -16.31 -23.70 -1.48
N ALA A 174 -17.18 -24.19 -0.59
CA ALA A 174 -17.33 -25.62 -0.31
C ALA A 174 -17.83 -26.45 -1.51
N ASN A 175 -18.51 -25.82 -2.47
CA ASN A 175 -19.01 -26.45 -3.69
C ASN A 175 -18.20 -26.08 -4.94
N GLY A 176 -17.09 -25.37 -4.79
CA GLY A 176 -16.17 -25.03 -5.88
C GLY A 176 -16.72 -24.04 -6.91
N LEU A 177 -17.80 -23.32 -6.59
CA LEU A 177 -18.36 -22.31 -7.51
C LEU A 177 -17.47 -21.07 -7.59
N VAL A 178 -16.89 -20.66 -6.47
CA VAL A 178 -16.04 -19.47 -6.35
C VAL A 178 -14.82 -19.81 -5.50
N GLY A 179 -13.62 -19.58 -6.03
CA GLY A 179 -12.35 -19.91 -5.37
C GLY A 179 -12.19 -19.28 -3.99
N ASP A 180 -11.42 -19.94 -3.13
CA ASP A 180 -11.09 -19.42 -1.79
C ASP A 180 -9.84 -18.52 -1.80
N HIS A 181 -8.88 -18.84 -2.66
CA HIS A 181 -7.66 -18.06 -2.84
C HIS A 181 -7.96 -16.75 -3.59
N VAL A 182 -7.63 -15.64 -2.93
CA VAL A 182 -7.70 -14.29 -3.51
C VAL A 182 -6.28 -13.80 -3.73
N GLN A 183 -5.91 -13.58 -4.97
CA GLN A 183 -4.66 -12.89 -5.30
C GLN A 183 -4.90 -11.38 -5.29
N LEU A 184 -3.98 -10.62 -4.70
CA LEU A 184 -3.99 -9.17 -4.65
C LEU A 184 -2.96 -8.58 -5.62
N ILE A 185 -3.36 -7.52 -6.32
CA ILE A 185 -2.52 -6.73 -7.23
C ILE A 185 -2.73 -5.27 -6.85
N ILE A 186 -1.67 -4.59 -6.44
CA ILE A 186 -1.76 -3.26 -5.84
C ILE A 186 -0.77 -2.34 -6.55
N GLU A 187 -1.26 -1.19 -7.00
CA GLU A 187 -0.44 -0.14 -7.60
C GLU A 187 -0.82 1.19 -6.94
N ILE A 188 0.16 1.91 -6.40
CA ILE A 188 -0.08 3.17 -5.69
C ILE A 188 0.96 4.24 -6.06
N GLU A 189 0.51 5.49 -6.05
CA GLU A 189 1.37 6.65 -5.87
C GLU A 189 1.11 7.28 -4.49
N GLY A 190 2.19 7.60 -3.77
CA GLY A 190 2.16 8.34 -2.52
C GLY A 190 2.82 9.71 -2.69
N ASN A 191 2.12 10.78 -2.33
CA ASN A 191 2.63 12.15 -2.39
C ASN A 191 3.12 12.59 -1.01
N GLN A 192 4.34 13.13 -0.94
CA GLN A 192 4.89 13.71 0.29
C GLN A 192 3.96 14.83 0.78
N GLN A 193 3.67 14.83 2.09
CA GLN A 193 2.78 15.83 2.70
C GLN A 193 3.35 17.24 2.59
#